data_AF-A0A7V3P8F9-F1
#
_entry.id   AF-A0A7V3P8F9-F1
#
_cell.length_a   1.000
_cell.length_b   1.000
_cell.length_c   1.000
_cell.angle_alpha   90.00
_cell.angle_beta   90.00
_cell.angle_gamma   90.00
#
_symmetry.space_group_name_H-M   'P 1'
#
loop_
_entity.id
_entity.type
_entity.pdbx_description
1 polymer ?
#
loop_
_entity_poly.entity_id
_entity_poly.type
_entity_poly.pdbx_seq_one_letter_code
_entity_poly.pdbx_strand_id
1 'polypeptide(L)'
;MAATSQVATDVVKATTVVEQMSDVLVRRAAQTLCDSLYGNLPGISEAQLSNLVNVAASARSLYEIIAFVMYQIGRSGSSRDWNEKSEAGRCAFGEAILRQLTGQESQTAVAELKDRAANIGMPADLVILFGVRKYVGYLRQLHKYLQKAELKERWEYVRKLAEQDSH
;
A
#
# COMPACT_ATOMS: atom_id res chain seq x y z
N MET A 1 10.01 -20.29 26.89
CA MET A 1 9.73 -21.02 25.62
C MET A 1 8.28 -20.88 25.13
N ALA A 2 7.28 -20.54 25.97
CA ALA A 2 5.88 -20.38 25.52
C ALA A 2 5.62 -19.11 24.67
N ALA A 3 6.31 -17.99 24.94
CA ALA A 3 6.09 -16.72 24.23
C ALA A 3 6.38 -16.80 22.72
N THR A 4 7.39 -17.59 22.31
CA THR A 4 7.77 -17.76 20.91
C THR A 4 6.69 -18.52 20.12
N SER A 5 5.97 -19.44 20.78
CA SER A 5 4.88 -20.20 20.15
C SER A 5 3.65 -19.34 19.92
N GLN A 6 3.31 -18.47 20.88
CA GLN A 6 2.14 -17.59 20.76
C GLN A 6 2.32 -16.56 19.64
N VAL A 7 3.51 -15.93 19.58
CA VAL A 7 3.85 -14.96 18.52
C VAL A 7 3.76 -15.59 17.14
N ALA A 8 4.23 -16.83 16.96
CA ALA A 8 4.13 -17.54 15.68
C ALA A 8 2.67 -17.81 15.28
N THR A 9 1.83 -18.24 16.22
CA THR A 9 0.40 -18.47 15.98
C THR A 9 -0.33 -17.17 15.60
N ASP A 10 -0.02 -16.08 16.29
CA ASP A 10 -0.62 -14.77 16.06
C ASP A 10 -0.26 -14.24 14.65
N VAL A 11 0.99 -14.42 14.23
CA VAL A 11 1.43 -14.08 12.86
C VAL A 11 0.67 -14.88 11.79
N VAL A 12 0.47 -16.18 11.99
CA VAL A 12 -0.26 -17.02 11.04
C VAL A 12 -1.71 -16.55 10.91
N LYS A 13 -2.40 -16.33 12.03
CA LYS A 13 -3.79 -15.86 12.04
C LYS A 13 -3.97 -14.50 11.37
N ALA A 14 -3.08 -13.54 11.66
CA ALA A 14 -3.09 -12.23 11.00
C ALA A 14 -2.88 -12.37 9.48
N THR A 15 -1.96 -13.23 9.07
CA THR A 15 -1.66 -13.45 7.64
C THR A 15 -2.88 -14.00 6.91
N THR A 16 -3.58 -14.98 7.48
CA THR A 16 -4.80 -15.55 6.87
C THR A 16 -5.90 -14.51 6.68
N VAL A 17 -6.16 -13.65 7.66
CA VAL A 17 -7.17 -12.58 7.53
C VAL A 17 -6.78 -11.60 6.43
N VAL A 18 -5.50 -11.22 6.37
CA VAL A 18 -5.01 -10.31 5.33
C VAL A 18 -5.06 -10.94 3.95
N GLU A 19 -4.81 -12.25 3.83
CA GLU A 19 -4.93 -12.98 2.57
C GLU A 19 -6.36 -12.97 2.02
N GLN A 20 -7.37 -13.05 2.89
CA GLN A 20 -8.77 -12.90 2.48
C GLN A 20 -9.11 -11.49 1.95
N MET A 21 -8.26 -10.50 2.23
CA MET A 21 -8.41 -9.13 1.76
C MET A 21 -7.47 -8.80 0.59
N SER A 22 -6.78 -9.80 0.03
CA SER A 22 -5.80 -9.60 -1.04
C SER A 22 -6.38 -8.80 -2.21
N ASP A 23 -7.60 -9.11 -2.65
CA ASP A 23 -8.24 -8.41 -3.76
C ASP A 23 -8.43 -6.92 -3.44
N VAL A 24 -8.94 -6.58 -2.24
CA VAL A 24 -9.11 -5.19 -1.79
C VAL A 24 -7.75 -4.47 -1.76
N LEU A 25 -6.70 -5.12 -1.24
CA LEU A 25 -5.37 -4.53 -1.14
C LEU A 25 -4.72 -4.32 -2.52
N VAL A 26 -4.92 -5.25 -3.45
CA VAL A 26 -4.48 -5.11 -4.86
C VAL A 26 -5.21 -3.95 -5.53
N ARG A 27 -6.53 -3.83 -5.35
CA ARG A 27 -7.32 -2.73 -5.93
C ARG A 27 -6.87 -1.37 -5.39
N ARG A 28 -6.63 -1.26 -4.08
CA ARG A 28 -6.10 -0.03 -3.47
C ARG A 28 -4.70 0.32 -3.98
N ALA A 29 -3.84 -0.68 -4.17
CA ALA A 29 -2.53 -0.47 -4.78
C ALA A 29 -2.66 0.04 -6.22
N ALA A 30 -3.59 -0.52 -7.00
CA ALA A 30 -3.91 -0.05 -8.35
C ALA A 30 -4.43 1.38 -8.35
N GLN A 31 -5.38 1.71 -7.47
CA GLN A 31 -5.90 3.07 -7.26
C GLN A 31 -4.78 4.06 -6.99
N THR A 32 -3.85 3.71 -6.09
CA THR A 32 -2.70 4.56 -5.75
C THR A 32 -1.86 4.89 -6.99
N LEU A 33 -1.60 3.90 -7.85
CA LEU A 33 -0.83 4.08 -9.09
C LEU A 33 -1.61 4.89 -10.13
N CYS A 34 -2.92 4.70 -10.25
CA CYS A 34 -3.78 5.50 -11.13
C CYS A 34 -3.85 6.97 -10.70
N ASP A 35 -3.99 7.22 -9.40
CA ASP A 35 -4.10 8.57 -8.84
C ASP A 35 -2.79 9.37 -8.98
N SER A 36 -1.65 8.69 -9.05
CA SER A 36 -0.33 9.33 -8.96
C SER A 36 0.60 9.16 -10.16
N LEU A 37 0.48 8.10 -10.97
CA LEU A 37 1.48 7.73 -12.00
C LEU A 37 0.89 7.34 -13.37
N TYR A 38 -0.44 7.35 -13.53
CA TYR A 38 -1.09 6.86 -14.75
C TYR A 38 -0.46 7.41 -16.04
N GLY A 39 -0.07 6.51 -16.94
CA GLY A 39 0.52 6.86 -18.23
C GLY A 39 1.95 7.42 -18.16
N ASN A 40 2.46 7.80 -16.98
CA ASN A 40 3.76 8.40 -16.78
C ASN A 40 4.52 7.71 -15.63
N LEU A 41 5.20 6.60 -15.96
CA LEU A 41 6.00 5.82 -15.01
C LEU A 41 7.27 6.45 -14.40
N PRO A 42 7.92 7.50 -14.95
CA PRO A 42 9.15 8.00 -14.36
C PRO A 42 8.95 8.74 -13.01
N GLY A 43 7.73 8.83 -12.46
CA GLY A 43 7.47 9.53 -11.19
C GLY A 43 8.06 8.87 -9.92
N ILE A 44 8.24 7.55 -9.89
CA ILE A 44 8.89 6.84 -8.77
C ILE A 44 9.82 5.73 -9.28
N SER A 45 11.02 5.61 -8.69
CA SER A 45 11.96 4.55 -9.04
C SER A 45 11.63 3.22 -8.35
N GLU A 46 12.06 2.10 -8.95
CA GLU A 46 11.96 0.78 -8.30
C GLU A 46 12.73 0.74 -6.97
N ALA A 47 13.85 1.47 -6.86
CA ALA A 47 14.63 1.56 -5.64
C ALA A 47 13.85 2.24 -4.50
N GLN A 48 13.16 3.35 -4.77
CA GLN A 48 12.32 4.04 -3.79
C GLN A 48 11.18 3.14 -3.29
N LEU A 49 10.52 2.41 -4.20
CA LEU A 49 9.49 1.42 -3.85
C LEU A 49 10.05 0.24 -3.05
N SER A 50 11.23 -0.26 -3.41
CA SER A 50 11.88 -1.36 -2.69
C SER A 50 12.28 -0.92 -1.27
N ASN A 51 12.71 0.32 -1.09
CA ASN A 51 12.96 0.90 0.23
C ASN A 51 11.68 0.97 1.07
N LEU A 52 10.55 1.39 0.48
CA LEU A 52 9.26 1.40 1.18
C LEU A 52 8.84 -0.01 1.61
N VAL A 53 9.02 -1.02 0.76
CA VAL A 53 8.76 -2.43 1.12
C VAL A 53 9.62 -2.86 2.31
N ASN A 54 10.92 -2.55 2.29
CA ASN A 54 11.84 -2.91 3.37
C ASN A 54 11.49 -2.22 4.70
N VAL A 55 11.08 -0.95 4.64
CA VAL A 55 10.59 -0.21 5.81
C VAL A 55 9.30 -0.83 6.33
N ALA A 56 8.32 -1.09 5.46
CA ALA A 56 7.07 -1.72 5.86
C ALA A 56 7.29 -3.10 6.52
N ALA A 57 8.20 -3.90 5.97
CA ALA A 57 8.54 -5.22 6.49
C ALA A 57 9.17 -5.17 7.90
N SER A 58 10.01 -4.17 8.17
CA SER A 58 10.69 -4.01 9.48
C SER A 58 9.93 -3.13 10.48
N ALA A 59 8.94 -2.37 10.01
CA ALA A 59 8.15 -1.46 10.84
C ALA A 59 7.41 -2.22 11.95
N ARG A 60 7.37 -1.61 13.15
CA ARG A 60 6.63 -2.13 14.31
C ARG A 60 5.24 -1.55 14.43
N SER A 61 4.95 -0.48 13.68
CA SER A 61 3.65 0.18 13.68
C SER A 61 3.38 0.83 12.33
N LEU A 62 2.09 1.10 12.05
CA LEU A 62 1.67 1.89 10.89
C LEU A 62 2.31 3.29 10.90
N TYR A 63 2.49 3.89 12.08
CA TYR A 63 3.07 5.22 12.23
C TYR A 63 4.50 5.32 11.71
N GLU A 64 5.32 4.27 11.86
CA GLU A 64 6.68 4.25 11.31
C GLU A 64 6.68 4.31 9.77
N ILE A 65 5.71 3.63 9.13
CA ILE A 65 5.54 3.66 7.67
C ILE A 65 5.07 5.04 7.23
N ILE A 66 4.08 5.62 7.91
CA ILE A 66 3.58 6.97 7.64
C ILE A 66 4.71 8.01 7.79
N ALA A 67 5.46 7.95 8.89
CA ALA A 67 6.57 8.85 9.15
C ALA A 67 7.66 8.75 8.08
N PHE A 68 7.96 7.54 7.61
CA PHE A 68 8.85 7.34 6.47
C PHE A 68 8.34 8.02 5.20
N VAL A 69 7.06 7.83 4.84
CA VAL A 69 6.47 8.46 3.64
C VAL A 69 6.50 9.98 3.77
N MET A 70 6.13 10.54 4.92
CA MET A 70 6.19 11.99 5.18
C MET A 70 7.62 12.53 5.07
N TYR A 71 8.61 11.80 5.61
CA TYR A 71 10.02 12.17 5.50
C TYR A 71 10.49 12.20 4.04
N GLN A 72 10.09 11.20 3.24
CA GLN A 72 10.43 11.16 1.81
C GLN A 72 9.82 12.34 1.04
N ILE A 73 8.56 12.69 1.32
CA ILE A 73 7.89 13.88 0.75
C ILE A 73 8.63 15.17 1.13
N GLY A 74 9.02 15.33 2.40
CA GLY A 74 9.71 16.53 2.88
C GLY A 74 11.13 16.69 2.33
N ARG A 75 11.78 15.60 1.92
CA ARG A 75 13.15 15.61 1.38
C ARG A 75 13.22 15.72 -0.15
N SER A 76 12.14 15.39 -0.86
CA SER A 76 12.09 15.51 -2.32
C SER A 76 12.33 16.95 -2.80
N GLY A 77 13.44 17.16 -3.52
CA GLY A 77 13.98 18.50 -3.81
C GLY A 77 13.85 18.94 -5.27
N SER A 78 13.84 18.01 -6.23
CA SER A 78 13.67 18.33 -7.66
C SER A 78 13.73 17.07 -8.52
N SER A 79 12.65 16.81 -9.26
CA SER A 79 12.47 15.77 -10.30
C SER A 79 12.38 14.30 -9.82
N ARG A 80 11.29 13.63 -10.20
CA ARG A 80 10.97 12.20 -10.06
C ARG A 80 10.89 11.71 -8.63
N ASP A 81 10.00 12.34 -7.89
CA ASP A 81 10.04 12.34 -6.45
C ASP A 81 8.67 12.18 -5.81
N TRP A 82 8.68 11.78 -4.54
CA TRP A 82 7.50 11.51 -3.71
C TRP A 82 6.46 12.64 -3.68
N ASN A 83 6.89 13.88 -4.00
CA ASN A 83 6.08 15.09 -4.03
C ASN A 83 5.82 15.65 -5.44
N GLU A 84 6.28 14.97 -6.50
CA GLU A 84 6.03 15.43 -7.88
C GLU A 84 4.62 15.03 -8.34
N LYS A 85 3.90 16.00 -8.92
CA LYS A 85 2.61 15.74 -9.56
C LYS A 85 2.84 15.35 -11.01
N SER A 86 2.36 14.18 -11.40
CA SER A 86 2.57 13.62 -12.74
C SER A 86 1.78 14.30 -13.86
N GLU A 87 0.68 15.00 -13.53
CA GLU A 87 -0.21 15.73 -14.46
C GLU A 87 -1.20 16.64 -13.70
N ALA A 88 -1.83 17.59 -14.39
CA ALA A 88 -2.87 18.45 -13.82
C ALA A 88 -4.06 17.61 -13.30
N GLY A 89 -4.33 17.70 -12.00
CA GLY A 89 -5.43 16.98 -11.34
C GLY A 89 -5.03 15.68 -10.63
N ARG A 90 -3.77 15.22 -10.76
CA ARG A 90 -3.24 14.07 -10.02
C ARG A 90 -2.54 14.50 -8.73
N CYS A 91 -2.62 13.67 -7.70
CA CYS A 91 -1.86 13.90 -6.47
C CYS A 91 -0.44 13.33 -6.58
N ALA A 92 0.47 13.82 -5.73
CA ALA A 92 1.81 13.26 -5.70
C ALA A 92 1.79 11.82 -5.15
N PHE A 93 2.77 11.00 -5.54
CA PHE A 93 2.82 9.59 -5.14
C PHE A 93 2.79 9.38 -3.62
N GLY A 94 3.55 10.17 -2.87
CA GLY A 94 3.53 10.13 -1.41
C GLY A 94 2.18 10.54 -0.82
N GLU A 95 1.52 11.56 -1.39
CA GLU A 95 0.18 11.98 -0.97
C GLU A 95 -0.87 10.90 -1.25
N ALA A 96 -0.77 10.19 -2.38
CA ALA A 96 -1.66 9.07 -2.71
C ALA A 96 -1.55 7.94 -1.69
N ILE A 97 -0.32 7.57 -1.30
CA ILE A 97 -0.10 6.58 -0.24
C ILE A 97 -0.67 7.07 1.09
N LEU A 98 -0.38 8.32 1.49
CA LEU A 98 -0.91 8.86 2.74
C LEU A 98 -2.45 8.86 2.75
N ARG A 99 -3.09 9.24 1.64
CA ARG A 99 -4.55 9.16 1.51
C ARG A 99 -5.07 7.73 1.71
N GLN A 100 -4.40 6.73 1.16
CA GLN A 100 -4.78 5.32 1.36
C GLN A 100 -4.53 4.81 2.78
N LEU A 101 -3.54 5.36 3.49
CA LEU A 101 -3.19 4.95 4.86
C LEU A 101 -3.95 5.73 5.96
N THR A 102 -4.40 6.96 5.68
CA THR A 102 -5.00 7.85 6.69
C THR A 102 -6.33 8.45 6.30
N GLY A 103 -6.77 8.30 5.04
CA GLY A 103 -8.01 8.86 4.52
C GLY A 103 -9.27 8.15 5.04
N GLN A 104 -10.43 8.74 4.79
CA GLN A 104 -11.72 8.25 5.28
C GLN A 104 -12.05 6.84 4.76
N GLU A 105 -11.72 6.52 3.50
CA GLU A 105 -11.85 5.17 2.95
C GLU A 105 -10.91 4.16 3.63
N SER A 106 -9.76 4.61 4.13
CA SER A 106 -8.87 3.81 4.97
C SER A 106 -9.56 3.47 6.29
N GLN A 107 -10.29 4.41 6.88
CA GLN A 107 -11.00 4.19 8.15
C GLN A 107 -12.05 3.08 8.04
N THR A 108 -12.77 2.99 6.91
CA THR A 108 -13.73 1.89 6.67
C THR A 108 -13.03 0.53 6.57
N ALA A 109 -11.96 0.41 5.77
CA ALA A 109 -11.22 -0.86 5.69
C ALA A 109 -10.51 -1.20 7.01
N VAL A 110 -10.04 -0.21 7.75
CA VAL A 110 -9.48 -0.37 9.09
C VAL A 110 -10.55 -0.84 10.08
N ALA A 111 -11.78 -0.36 9.97
CA ALA A 111 -12.90 -0.85 10.79
C ALA A 111 -13.20 -2.32 10.48
N GLU A 112 -13.27 -2.70 9.20
CA GLU A 112 -13.46 -4.09 8.80
C GLU A 112 -12.31 -5.00 9.29
N LEU A 113 -11.07 -4.53 9.17
CA LEU A 113 -9.89 -5.22 9.69
C LEU A 113 -9.93 -5.37 11.22
N LYS A 114 -10.41 -4.34 11.94
CA LYS A 114 -10.61 -4.38 13.40
C LYS A 114 -11.65 -5.40 13.79
N ASP A 115 -12.79 -5.45 13.11
CA ASP A 115 -13.86 -6.42 13.38
C ASP A 115 -13.38 -7.85 13.10
N ARG A 116 -12.70 -8.06 11.97
CA ARG A 116 -12.08 -9.36 11.64
C ARG A 116 -11.01 -9.76 12.65
N ALA A 117 -10.17 -8.82 13.10
CA ALA A 117 -9.16 -9.06 14.13
C ALA A 117 -9.79 -9.46 15.46
N ALA A 118 -10.86 -8.79 15.88
CA ALA A 118 -11.62 -9.12 17.08
C ALA A 118 -12.18 -10.55 17.01
N ASN A 119 -12.73 -10.95 15.86
CA ASN A 119 -13.28 -12.30 15.65
C ASN A 119 -12.25 -13.42 15.80
N ILE A 120 -10.97 -13.15 15.55
CA ILE A 120 -9.88 -14.13 15.67
C ILE A 120 -9.02 -13.96 16.94
N GLY A 121 -9.40 -13.03 17.82
CA GLY A 121 -8.71 -12.73 19.07
C GLY A 121 -7.34 -12.06 18.88
N MET A 122 -7.18 -11.25 17.83
CA MET A 122 -5.92 -10.61 17.47
C MET A 122 -5.92 -9.10 17.75
N PRO A 123 -4.77 -8.52 18.12
CA PRO A 123 -4.59 -7.06 18.15
C PRO A 123 -4.81 -6.47 16.76
N ALA A 124 -5.73 -5.52 16.65
CA ALA A 124 -6.12 -4.94 15.35
C ALA A 124 -4.98 -4.17 14.68
N ASP A 125 -4.14 -3.50 15.46
CA ASP A 125 -2.92 -2.82 15.01
C ASP A 125 -1.96 -3.77 14.28
N LEU A 126 -1.83 -5.00 14.75
CA LEU A 126 -1.02 -6.03 14.12
C LEU A 126 -1.61 -6.43 12.76
N VAL A 127 -2.91 -6.70 12.70
CA VAL A 127 -3.59 -7.08 11.44
C VAL A 127 -3.53 -5.94 10.41
N ILE A 128 -3.74 -4.69 10.85
CA ILE A 128 -3.60 -3.49 10.00
C ILE A 128 -2.17 -3.38 9.46
N LEU A 129 -1.15 -3.56 10.31
CA LEU A 129 0.24 -3.51 9.88
C LEU A 129 0.56 -4.58 8.83
N PHE A 130 0.07 -5.82 9.01
CA PHE A 130 0.20 -6.87 7.99
C PHE A 130 -0.53 -6.53 6.68
N GLY A 131 -1.72 -5.93 6.76
CA GLY A 131 -2.46 -5.43 5.61
C GLY A 131 -1.67 -4.39 4.83
N VAL A 132 -1.08 -3.42 5.52
CA VAL A 132 -0.27 -2.35 4.91
C VAL A 132 1.01 -2.92 4.28
N ARG A 133 1.68 -3.89 4.92
CA ARG A 133 2.82 -4.59 4.33
C ARG A 133 2.47 -5.24 3.00
N LYS A 134 1.33 -5.94 2.94
CA LYS A 134 0.84 -6.58 1.71
C LYS A 134 0.45 -5.54 0.65
N TYR A 135 -0.26 -4.48 1.02
CA TYR A 135 -0.57 -3.35 0.13
C TYR A 135 0.69 -2.76 -0.53
N VAL A 136 1.72 -2.43 0.26
CA VAL A 136 3.00 -1.92 -0.27
C VAL A 136 3.70 -2.94 -1.18
N GLY A 137 3.59 -4.23 -0.85
CA GLY A 137 4.07 -5.32 -1.72
C GLY A 137 3.38 -5.33 -3.08
N TYR A 138 2.03 -5.22 -3.09
CA TYR A 138 1.26 -5.14 -4.34
C TYR A 138 1.56 -3.87 -5.14
N LEU A 139 1.77 -2.73 -4.46
CA LEU A 139 2.19 -1.49 -5.10
C LEU A 139 3.48 -1.68 -5.91
N ARG A 140 4.50 -2.31 -5.30
CA ARG A 140 5.76 -2.65 -5.99
C ARG A 140 5.54 -3.62 -7.14
N GLN A 141 4.73 -4.66 -6.94
CA GLN A 141 4.47 -5.68 -7.96
C GLN A 141 3.77 -5.09 -9.19
N LEU A 142 2.72 -4.29 -8.98
CA LEU A 142 2.00 -3.61 -10.06
C LEU A 142 2.89 -2.58 -10.76
N HIS A 143 3.69 -1.82 -10.02
CA HIS A 143 4.67 -0.91 -10.62
C HIS A 143 5.66 -1.66 -11.53
N LYS A 144 6.22 -2.78 -11.06
CA LYS A 144 7.11 -3.63 -11.88
C LYS A 144 6.40 -4.23 -13.09
N TYR A 145 5.13 -4.60 -12.94
CA TYR A 145 4.31 -5.08 -14.05
C TYR A 145 4.14 -4.01 -15.13
N LEU A 146 3.92 -2.75 -14.74
CA LEU A 146 3.79 -1.63 -15.66
C LEU A 146 5.10 -1.31 -16.41
N GLN A 147 6.28 -1.54 -15.81
CA GLN A 147 7.56 -1.20 -16.44
C GLN A 147 7.97 -2.03 -17.68
N LYS A 148 7.33 -3.17 -17.98
CA LYS A 148 7.71 -3.97 -19.17
C LYS A 148 6.94 -3.52 -20.43
N ALA A 149 7.55 -3.72 -21.60
CA ALA A 149 7.33 -3.11 -22.93
C ALA A 149 5.91 -2.79 -23.48
N GLU A 150 4.81 -3.20 -22.86
CA GLU A 150 3.43 -2.96 -23.34
C GLU A 150 2.67 -2.07 -22.35
N LEU A 151 2.99 -0.78 -22.33
CA LEU A 151 2.49 0.13 -21.29
C LEU A 151 0.97 0.32 -21.32
N LYS A 152 0.37 0.42 -22.51
CA LYS A 152 -1.05 0.80 -22.66
C LYS A 152 -2.02 -0.24 -22.11
N GLU A 153 -1.95 -1.48 -22.57
CA GLU A 153 -2.85 -2.57 -22.14
C GLU A 153 -2.71 -2.85 -20.63
N ARG A 154 -1.51 -2.66 -20.09
CA ARG A 154 -1.24 -2.87 -18.67
C ARG A 154 -1.80 -1.77 -17.80
N TRP A 155 -1.73 -0.52 -18.26
CA TRP A 155 -2.44 0.57 -17.61
C TRP A 155 -3.94 0.38 -17.66
N GLU A 156 -4.49 -0.16 -18.75
CA GLU A 156 -5.92 -0.51 -18.83
C GLU A 156 -6.28 -1.61 -17.82
N TYR A 157 -5.44 -2.63 -17.65
CA TYR A 157 -5.63 -3.66 -16.61
C TYR A 157 -5.60 -3.06 -15.20
N VAL A 158 -4.57 -2.28 -14.87
CA VAL A 158 -4.45 -1.63 -13.55
C VAL A 158 -5.63 -0.69 -13.30
N ARG A 159 -6.08 0.04 -14.32
CA ARG A 159 -7.27 0.89 -14.22
C ARG A 159 -8.54 0.08 -13.93
N LYS A 160 -8.75 -1.03 -14.63
CA LYS A 160 -9.90 -1.92 -14.39
C LYS A 160 -9.89 -2.47 -12.96
N LEU A 161 -8.70 -2.79 -12.41
CA LEU A 161 -8.59 -3.18 -11.00
C LEU A 161 -9.03 -2.05 -10.05
N ALA A 162 -8.64 -0.80 -10.33
CA ALA A 162 -9.03 0.34 -9.51
C ALA A 162 -10.54 0.65 -9.58
N GLU A 163 -11.16 0.49 -10.75
CA GLU A 163 -12.57 0.85 -10.98
C GLU A 163 -13.60 -0.14 -10.39
N GLN A 164 -13.17 -1.33 -9.95
CA GLN A 164 -14.06 -2.41 -9.51
C GLN A 164 -14.81 -2.16 -8.19
N ASP A 165 -14.57 -1.04 -7.48
CA ASP A 165 -15.26 -0.69 -6.23
C ASP A 165 -16.40 0.36 -6.41
N SER A 166 -16.84 0.66 -7.64
CA SER A 166 -17.93 1.64 -7.90
C SER A 166 -19.36 1.06 -7.91
N HIS A 167 -19.58 -0.18 -7.44
CA HIS A 167 -20.89 -0.84 -7.44
C HIS A 167 -21.23 -1.53 -6.12
#